data_AF-A0A496QWY0-F1
#
_entry.id   AF-A0A496QWY0-F1
#
_cell.length_a   1.000
_cell.length_b   1.000
_cell.length_c   1.000
_cell.angle_alpha   90.00
_cell.angle_beta   90.00
_cell.angle_gamma   90.00
#
_symmetry.space_group_name_H-M   'P 1'
#
loop_
_entity.id
_entity.type
_entity.pdbx_description
1 polymer ?
#
loop_
_entity_poly.entity_id
_entity_poly.type
_entity_poly.pdbx_seq_one_letter_code
_entity_poly.pdbx_strand_id
1 'polypeptide(L)'
;MKKGTRLFLALYTGFAVYSVLTFFFGNTGILAMKELEEYRDKLYENNRELEKINRQLSVELDALQSDPNLIRLHARRLGYFEEEERVIKLRGFKPDAGYYTIGKMITFRKSGIDLRPLFRAISVSMGIIFYLLTSGGGRRKIGTEKKHAD
;
A
#
# COMPACT_ATOMS: atom_id res chain seq x y z
N MET A 1 23.30 -13.40 40.79
CA MET A 1 22.51 -12.18 40.54
C MET A 1 21.29 -12.18 41.46
N LYS A 2 21.00 -11.07 42.14
CA LYS A 2 19.80 -10.94 42.98
C LYS A 2 18.55 -11.14 42.09
N LYS A 3 17.50 -11.76 42.63
CA LYS A 3 16.26 -12.07 41.86
C LYS A 3 15.68 -10.80 41.21
N GLY A 4 15.76 -9.65 41.90
CA GLY A 4 15.31 -8.36 41.37
C GLY A 4 16.05 -7.92 40.09
N THR A 5 17.39 -8.01 40.06
CA THR A 5 18.17 -7.58 38.88
C THR A 5 17.85 -8.38 37.62
N ARG A 6 17.46 -9.65 37.75
CA ARG A 6 17.07 -10.50 36.62
C ARG A 6 15.70 -10.11 36.05
N LEU A 7 14.78 -9.70 36.92
CA LEU A 7 13.43 -9.31 36.53
C LEU A 7 13.43 -7.98 35.77
N PHE A 8 14.22 -7.00 36.25
CA PHE A 8 14.43 -5.75 35.51
C PHE A 8 15.07 -5.97 34.14
N LEU A 9 16.08 -6.86 34.05
CA LEU A 9 16.72 -7.17 32.77
C LEU A 9 15.75 -7.81 31.77
N ALA A 10 14.90 -8.74 32.23
CA ALA A 10 13.90 -9.38 31.38
C ALA A 10 12.84 -8.38 30.88
N LEU A 11 12.39 -7.47 31.74
CA LEU A 11 11.45 -6.41 31.37
C LEU A 11 12.07 -5.46 30.34
N TYR A 12 13.34 -5.09 30.53
CA TYR A 12 14.08 -4.22 29.62
C TYR A 12 14.28 -4.87 28.25
N THR A 13 14.64 -6.16 28.19
CA THR A 13 14.76 -6.89 26.93
C THR A 13 13.42 -6.96 26.17
N GLY A 14 12.31 -7.22 26.87
CA GLY A 14 10.98 -7.22 26.25
C GLY A 14 10.59 -5.85 25.68
N PHE A 15 10.88 -4.78 26.42
CA PHE A 15 10.66 -3.41 25.97
C PHE A 15 11.53 -3.05 24.76
N ALA A 16 12.83 -3.37 24.79
CA ALA A 16 13.74 -3.08 23.69
C ALA A 16 13.32 -3.79 22.40
N VAL A 17 12.95 -5.07 22.47
CA VAL A 17 12.46 -5.84 21.32
C VAL A 17 11.17 -5.24 20.78
N TYR A 18 10.24 -4.85 21.65
CA TYR A 18 9.00 -4.18 21.25
C TYR A 18 9.28 -2.86 20.51
N SER A 19 10.14 -2.00 21.06
CA SER A 19 10.51 -0.73 20.44
C SER A 19 11.13 -0.90 19.07
N VAL A 20 12.04 -1.88 18.90
CA VAL A 20 12.65 -2.16 17.60
C VAL A 20 11.61 -2.67 16.60
N LEU A 21 10.77 -3.65 16.98
CA LEU A 21 9.71 -4.16 16.11
C LEU A 21 8.73 -3.06 15.68
N THR A 22 8.29 -2.22 16.63
CA THR A 22 7.40 -1.10 16.34
C THR A 22 8.07 -0.02 15.49
N PHE A 23 9.37 0.21 15.63
CA PHE A 23 10.08 1.19 14.81
C PHE A 23 10.17 0.74 13.34
N PHE A 24 10.52 -0.52 13.09
CA PHE A 24 10.67 -1.04 11.73
C PHE A 24 9.34 -1.36 11.05
N PHE A 25 8.41 -1.99 11.78
CA PHE A 25 7.15 -2.53 11.24
C PHE A 25 5.89 -1.86 11.78
N GLY A 26 6.03 -0.76 12.53
CA GLY A 26 4.89 -0.01 13.01
C GLY A 26 4.14 0.69 11.88
N ASN A 27 2.95 1.19 12.22
CA ASN A 27 2.08 1.96 11.31
C ASN A 27 2.73 3.28 10.79
N THR A 28 3.87 3.67 11.36
CA THR A 28 4.70 4.83 10.94
C THR A 28 6.13 4.39 10.56
N GLY A 29 6.35 3.07 10.44
CA GLY A 29 7.66 2.51 10.11
C GLY A 29 8.00 2.60 8.62
N ILE A 30 9.18 2.09 8.28
CA ILE A 30 9.79 2.17 6.94
C ILE A 30 8.88 1.56 5.86
N LEU A 31 8.18 0.47 6.19
CA LEU A 31 7.25 -0.19 5.27
C LEU A 31 6.02 0.67 4.95
N ALA A 32 5.43 1.31 5.96
CA ALA A 32 4.30 2.22 5.76
C ALA A 32 4.71 3.47 4.97
N MET A 33 5.94 3.95 5.18
CA MET A 33 6.50 5.05 4.41
C MET A 33 6.68 4.66 2.93
N LYS A 34 7.19 3.46 2.66
CA LYS A 34 7.35 2.95 1.29
C LYS A 34 6.01 2.79 0.57
N GLU A 35 4.98 2.23 1.23
CA GLU A 35 3.63 2.14 0.66
C GLU A 35 3.06 3.53 0.31
N LEU A 36 3.33 4.53 1.15
CA LEU A 36 2.89 5.90 0.93
C LEU A 36 3.63 6.55 -0.24
N GLU A 37 4.93 6.33 -0.37
CA GLU A 37 5.75 6.82 -1.46
C GLU A 37 5.32 6.20 -2.81
N GLU A 38 5.10 4.88 -2.85
CA GLU A 38 4.57 4.20 -4.04
C GLU A 38 3.18 4.72 -4.43
N TYR A 39 2.32 5.01 -3.45
CA TYR A 39 1.01 5.60 -3.72
C TYR A 39 1.12 7.03 -4.27
N ARG A 40 2.03 7.83 -3.69
CA ARG A 40 2.32 9.18 -4.15
C ARG A 40 2.80 9.16 -5.61
N ASP A 41 3.72 8.27 -5.97
CA ASP A 41 4.21 8.17 -7.34
C ASP A 41 3.11 7.75 -8.34
N LYS A 42 2.23 6.80 -7.96
CA LYS A 42 1.06 6.45 -8.78
C LYS A 42 0.11 7.62 -9.00
N LEU A 43 -0.10 8.48 -7.99
CA LEU A 43 -0.90 9.69 -8.14
C LEU A 43 -0.24 10.69 -9.09
N TYR A 44 1.08 10.87 -9.01
CA TYR A 44 1.82 11.73 -9.93
C TYR A 44 1.71 11.25 -11.38
N GLU A 45 1.85 9.95 -11.62
CA GLU A 45 1.69 9.36 -12.95
C GLU A 45 0.27 9.56 -13.50
N ASN A 46 -0.75 9.32 -12.68
CA ASN A 46 -2.15 9.51 -13.07
C ASN A 46 -2.47 10.99 -13.38
N ASN A 47 -1.96 11.91 -12.57
CA ASN A 47 -2.12 13.34 -12.82
C ASN A 47 -1.46 13.74 -14.16
N ARG A 48 -0.26 13.22 -14.44
CA ARG A 48 0.42 13.44 -15.71
C ARG A 48 -0.35 12.87 -16.91
N GLU A 49 -1.00 11.72 -16.74
CA GLU A 49 -1.89 11.12 -17.76
C GLU A 49 -3.12 12.02 -17.99
N LEU A 50 -3.77 12.47 -16.92
CA LEU A 50 -4.90 13.40 -16.98
C LEU A 50 -4.54 14.72 -17.67
N GLU A 51 -3.38 15.31 -17.38
CA GLU A 51 -2.92 16.51 -18.08
C GLU A 51 -2.71 16.26 -19.58
N LYS A 52 -2.22 15.08 -19.96
CA LYS A 52 -2.04 14.72 -21.37
C LYS A 52 -3.40 14.59 -22.06
N ILE A 53 -4.36 13.90 -21.44
CA ILE A 53 -5.74 13.79 -21.93
C ILE A 53 -6.35 15.18 -22.07
N ASN A 54 -6.22 16.02 -21.05
CA ASN A 54 -6.76 17.38 -21.07
C ASN A 54 -6.17 18.21 -22.22
N ARG A 55 -4.83 18.20 -22.40
CA ARG A 55 -4.18 18.89 -23.52
C ARG A 55 -4.69 18.40 -24.88
N GLN A 56 -4.89 17.09 -25.05
CA GLN A 56 -5.43 16.53 -26.29
C GLN A 56 -6.87 16.99 -26.53
N LEU A 57 -7.73 16.91 -25.52
CA LEU A 57 -9.11 17.35 -25.62
C LEU A 57 -9.22 18.87 -25.84
N SER A 58 -8.36 19.68 -25.23
CA SER A 58 -8.35 21.14 -25.47
C SER A 58 -8.01 21.45 -26.92
N VAL A 59 -7.00 20.80 -27.49
CA VAL A 59 -6.64 20.99 -28.90
C VAL A 59 -7.76 20.53 -29.84
N GLU A 60 -8.40 19.40 -29.54
CA GLU A 60 -9.55 18.90 -30.31
C GLU A 60 -10.73 19.87 -30.22
N LEU A 61 -11.00 20.40 -29.02
CA LEU A 61 -12.08 21.36 -28.79
C LEU A 61 -11.82 22.69 -29.51
N ASP A 62 -10.59 23.21 -29.45
CA ASP A 62 -10.18 24.41 -30.18
C ASP A 62 -10.34 24.22 -31.70
N ALA A 63 -9.95 23.04 -32.22
CA ALA A 63 -10.15 22.70 -33.62
C ALA A 63 -11.64 22.64 -33.99
N LEU A 64 -12.47 22.03 -33.14
CA LEU A 64 -13.93 22.00 -33.33
C LEU A 64 -14.54 23.40 -33.32
N GLN A 65 -14.12 24.28 -32.42
CA GLN A 65 -14.63 25.65 -32.35
C GLN A 65 -14.21 26.49 -33.55
N SER A 66 -13.03 26.21 -34.12
CA SER A 66 -12.46 26.99 -35.22
C SER A 66 -13.02 26.61 -36.59
N ASP A 67 -13.42 25.35 -36.80
CA ASP A 67 -13.92 24.87 -38.09
C ASP A 67 -15.34 24.25 -37.99
N PRO A 68 -16.37 24.93 -38.51
CA PRO A 68 -17.75 24.42 -38.56
C PRO A 68 -17.88 23.08 -39.30
N ASN A 69 -16.99 22.79 -40.25
CA ASN A 69 -17.01 21.52 -40.98
C ASN A 69 -16.55 20.36 -40.11
N LEU A 70 -15.68 20.60 -39.13
CA LEU A 70 -15.29 19.58 -38.16
C LEU A 70 -16.46 19.24 -37.23
N ILE A 71 -17.23 20.23 -36.77
CA ILE A 71 -18.46 20.00 -35.99
C ILE A 71 -19.43 19.10 -36.75
N ARG A 72 -19.66 19.38 -38.04
CA ARG A 72 -20.52 18.54 -38.91
C ARG A 72 -20.01 17.11 -39.02
N LEU A 73 -18.70 16.93 -39.18
CA LEU A 73 -18.09 15.60 -39.27
C LEU A 73 -18.23 14.82 -37.95
N HIS A 74 -18.05 15.48 -36.81
CA HIS A 74 -18.24 14.87 -35.48
C HIS A 74 -19.70 14.54 -35.20
N ALA A 75 -20.64 15.44 -35.53
CA ALA A 75 -22.08 15.20 -35.44
C ALA A 75 -22.50 13.98 -36.28
N ARG A 76 -21.95 13.84 -37.48
CA ARG A 76 -22.20 12.69 -38.36
C ARG A 76 -21.72 11.36 -37.78
N ARG A 77 -20.58 11.34 -37.06
CA ARG A 77 -20.13 10.13 -36.34
C ARG A 77 -21.09 9.73 -35.22
N LEU A 78 -21.71 10.71 -34.58
CA LEU A 78 -22.73 10.50 -33.55
C LEU A 78 -24.12 10.16 -34.13
N GLY A 79 -24.26 10.16 -35.46
CA GLY A 79 -25.51 9.84 -36.15
C GLY A 79 -26.46 11.02 -36.34
N TYR A 80 -25.98 12.25 -36.12
CA TYR A 80 -26.71 13.49 -36.43
C TYR A 80 -26.35 13.97 -37.84
N PHE A 81 -27.35 14.42 -38.59
CA PHE A 81 -27.24 14.88 -39.97
C PHE A 81 -28.04 16.17 -40.13
N GLU A 82 -27.71 17.01 -41.11
CA GLU A 82 -28.52 18.19 -41.44
C GLU A 82 -29.84 17.78 -42.13
N GLU A 83 -30.89 18.61 -42.04
CA GLU A 83 -32.23 18.28 -42.53
C GLU A 83 -32.27 17.96 -44.05
N GLU A 84 -31.37 18.57 -44.83
CA GLU A 84 -31.30 18.38 -46.29
C GLU A 84 -30.29 17.29 -46.72
N GLU A 85 -29.68 16.57 -45.77
CA GLU A 85 -28.56 15.68 -46.03
C GLU A 85 -29.00 14.24 -46.38
N ARG A 86 -28.53 13.71 -47.52
CA ARG A 86 -28.86 12.34 -47.96
C ARG A 86 -27.97 11.31 -47.25
N VAL A 87 -28.57 10.51 -46.38
CA VAL A 87 -27.86 9.48 -45.58
C VAL A 87 -27.90 8.11 -46.28
N ILE A 88 -26.73 7.55 -46.58
CA ILE A 88 -26.60 6.17 -47.10
C ILE A 88 -26.25 5.24 -45.93
N LYS A 89 -27.20 4.38 -45.54
CA LYS A 89 -26.98 3.36 -44.49
C LYS A 89 -26.52 2.04 -45.13
N LEU A 90 -25.26 1.70 -44.93
CA LEU A 90 -24.71 0.39 -45.30
C LEU A 90 -25.19 -0.67 -44.30
N ARG A 91 -25.88 -1.72 -44.78
CA ARG A 91 -26.32 -2.83 -43.91
C ARG A 91 -25.09 -3.51 -43.30
N GLY A 92 -25.03 -3.55 -41.97
CA GLY A 92 -23.94 -4.15 -41.20
C GLY A 92 -22.82 -3.19 -40.77
N PHE A 93 -22.82 -1.95 -41.27
CA PHE A 93 -21.87 -0.93 -40.81
C PHE A 93 -22.40 -0.26 -39.54
N LYS A 94 -21.69 -0.42 -38.42
CA LYS A 94 -21.92 0.34 -37.20
C LYS A 94 -20.84 1.43 -37.10
N PRO A 95 -21.20 2.72 -37.13
CA PRO A 95 -20.23 3.77 -36.88
C PRO A 95 -19.68 3.63 -35.46
N ASP A 96 -18.36 3.75 -35.33
CA ASP A 96 -17.69 3.73 -34.03
C ASP A 96 -17.98 5.07 -33.34
N ALA A 97 -18.87 5.02 -32.35
CA ALA A 97 -19.13 6.15 -31.47
C ALA A 97 -17.94 6.23 -30.50
N GLY A 98 -16.86 6.90 -30.94
CA GLY A 98 -15.60 6.98 -30.21
C GLY A 98 -15.83 7.31 -28.72
N TYR A 99 -15.48 6.37 -27.85
CA TYR A 99 -15.59 6.55 -26.41
C TYR A 99 -14.41 7.38 -25.89
N TYR A 100 -14.68 8.45 -25.16
CA TYR A 100 -13.64 9.21 -24.47
C TYR A 100 -13.22 8.49 -23.18
N THR A 101 -11.91 8.35 -22.97
CA THR A 101 -11.36 7.76 -21.75
C THR A 101 -11.34 8.82 -20.64
N ILE A 102 -12.19 8.67 -19.63
CA ILE A 102 -12.40 9.66 -18.55
C ILE A 102 -11.34 9.53 -17.43
N GLY A 103 -10.12 9.09 -17.76
CA GLY A 103 -9.08 8.77 -16.76
C GLY A 103 -9.43 7.56 -15.88
N LYS A 104 -8.57 7.29 -14.89
CA LYS A 104 -8.70 6.15 -13.95
C LYS A 104 -8.73 6.64 -12.51
N MET A 105 -9.62 6.09 -11.69
CA MET A 105 -9.68 6.39 -10.26
C MET A 105 -8.68 5.54 -9.48
N ILE A 106 -7.74 6.17 -8.76
CA ILE A 106 -6.78 5.47 -7.89
C ILE A 106 -7.24 5.55 -6.43
N THR A 107 -7.68 4.42 -5.88
CA THR A 107 -8.03 4.29 -4.46
C THR A 107 -6.81 3.91 -3.63
N PHE A 108 -6.54 4.65 -2.56
CA PHE A 108 -5.56 4.25 -1.55
C PHE A 108 -6.12 3.09 -0.72
N ARG A 109 -5.56 1.89 -0.88
CA ARG A 109 -5.83 0.78 0.02
C ARG A 109 -4.67 0.61 0.98
N LYS A 110 -4.80 1.21 2.17
CA LYS A 110 -3.89 0.92 3.27
C LYS A 110 -3.92 -0.58 3.56
N SER A 111 -2.76 -1.23 3.63
CA SER A 111 -2.69 -2.64 4.00
C SER A 111 -3.31 -2.83 5.39
N GLY A 112 -4.49 -3.44 5.44
CA GLY A 112 -5.35 -3.48 6.62
C GLY A 112 -4.91 -4.47 7.70
N ILE A 113 -3.65 -4.91 7.68
CA ILE A 113 -3.14 -5.89 8.64
C ILE A 113 -2.58 -5.13 9.83
N ASP A 114 -3.37 -5.04 10.90
CA ASP A 114 -2.89 -4.51 12.17
C ASP A 114 -1.96 -5.54 12.85
N LEU A 115 -0.65 -5.35 12.69
CA LEU A 115 0.38 -6.21 13.26
C LEU A 115 0.69 -5.90 14.74
N ARG A 116 0.12 -4.83 15.31
CA ARG A 116 0.32 -4.44 16.72
C ARG A 116 0.02 -5.57 17.72
N PRO A 117 -1.09 -6.33 17.62
CA PRO A 117 -1.33 -7.46 18.52
C PRO A 117 -0.25 -8.54 18.41
N LEU A 118 0.25 -8.79 17.20
CA LEU A 118 1.29 -9.79 16.94
C LEU A 118 2.63 -9.37 17.57
N PHE A 119 3.04 -8.11 17.42
CA PHE A 119 4.27 -7.59 18.04
C PHE A 119 4.18 -7.55 19.57
N ARG A 120 2.99 -7.28 20.12
CA ARG A 120 2.74 -7.38 21.55
C ARG A 120 2.87 -8.82 22.05
N ALA A 121 2.34 -9.79 21.31
CA ALA A 121 2.49 -11.20 21.66
C ALA A 121 3.96 -11.66 21.59
N ILE A 122 4.70 -11.28 20.54
CA ILE A 122 6.12 -11.63 20.36
C ILE A 122 6.98 -11.03 21.49
N SER A 123 6.82 -9.75 21.80
CA SER A 123 7.61 -9.07 22.85
C SER A 123 7.39 -9.66 24.24
N VAL A 124 6.14 -9.96 24.61
CA VAL A 124 5.82 -10.63 25.88
C VAL A 124 6.41 -12.04 25.92
N SER A 125 6.27 -12.80 24.83
CA SER A 125 6.82 -14.16 24.73
C SER A 125 8.35 -14.17 24.87
N MET A 126 9.03 -13.23 24.21
CA MET A 126 10.48 -13.10 24.26
C MET A 126 10.97 -12.74 25.67
N GLY A 127 10.26 -11.85 26.37
CA GLY A 127 10.56 -11.51 27.77
C GLY A 127 10.39 -12.69 28.73
N ILE A 128 9.33 -13.50 28.54
CA ILE A 128 9.08 -14.72 29.33
C ILE A 128 10.16 -15.78 29.06
N ILE A 129 10.51 -16.02 27.79
CA ILE A 129 11.56 -16.96 27.40
C ILE A 129 12.91 -16.55 27.99
N PHE A 130 13.26 -15.26 27.92
CA PHE A 130 14.49 -14.73 28.49
C PHE A 130 14.55 -14.92 30.02
N TYR A 131 13.43 -14.68 30.71
CA TYR A 131 13.31 -14.92 32.15
C TYR A 131 13.45 -16.40 32.51
N LEU A 132 12.85 -17.31 31.73
CA LEU A 132 12.95 -18.75 31.95
C LEU A 132 14.37 -19.28 31.73
N LEU A 133 15.06 -18.83 30.67
CA LEU A 133 16.46 -19.21 30.41
C LEU A 133 17.41 -18.76 31.51
N THR A 134 17.27 -17.52 32.00
CA THR A 134 18.09 -17.00 33.11
C THR A 134 17.68 -17.56 34.49
N SER A 135 16.47 -18.10 34.62
CA SER A 135 15.99 -18.78 35.83
C SER A 135 16.42 -20.25 35.89
N GLY A 136 16.37 -20.97 34.77
CA GLY A 136 16.72 -22.40 34.66
C GLY A 136 18.20 -22.70 34.84
N GLY A 137 19.10 -21.77 34.48
CA GLY A 137 20.55 -21.95 34.65
C GLY A 137 21.06 -22.00 36.10
N GLY A 138 20.22 -21.69 37.10
CA GLY A 138 20.60 -21.67 38.52
C GLY A 138 20.40 -22.99 39.29
N ARG A 139 19.84 -24.03 38.67
CA ARG A 139 19.50 -25.32 39.34
C ARG A 139 20.38 -26.50 38.95
N ARG A 140 21.61 -26.27 38.49
CA ARG A 140 22.64 -27.33 38.41
C ARG A 140 23.67 -27.12 39.52
N LYS A 141 23.28 -27.43 40.77
CA LYS A 141 24.28 -27.79 41.79
C LYS A 141 24.49 -29.29 41.66
N ILE A 142 25.61 -29.65 41.06
CA ILE A 142 26.16 -31.01 41.02
C ILE A 142 26.36 -31.44 42.47
N GLY A 143 25.54 -32.37 42.93
CA GLY A 143 25.82 -33.15 44.13
C GLY A 143 26.51 -34.41 43.69
N THR A 144 27.79 -34.55 44.01
CA THR A 144 28.50 -35.82 44.24
C THR A 144 29.93 -35.50 44.69
N GLU A 145 30.20 -35.57 45.99
CA GLU A 145 31.39 -36.24 46.53
C GLU A 145 31.42 -36.13 48.06
N LYS A 146 30.93 -37.18 48.72
CA LYS A 146 31.54 -37.70 49.94
C LYS A 146 31.43 -39.22 49.88
N LYS A 147 32.41 -39.87 49.27
CA LYS A 147 32.81 -41.22 49.67
C LYS A 147 33.96 -41.03 50.65
N HIS A 148 33.70 -41.31 51.93
CA HIS A 148 34.76 -41.60 52.89
C HIS A 148 35.52 -42.82 52.39
N ALA A 149 36.81 -42.63 52.13
CA ALA A 149 37.82 -43.66 52.21
C ALA A 149 38.53 -43.47 53.57
N ASP A 150 38.81 -44.62 54.18
CA ASP A 150 39.59 -44.91 55.39
C ASP A 150 39.05 -44.44 56.76
#